data_AF-A0A0M3QIP5-F1
#
_entry.id   AF-A0A0M3QIP5-F1
#
_cell.length_a   1.000
_cell.length_b   1.000
_cell.length_c   1.000
_cell.angle_alpha   90.00
_cell.angle_beta   90.00
_cell.angle_gamma   90.00
#
_symmetry.space_group_name_H-M   'P 1'
#
loop_
_entity.id
_entity.type
_entity.pdbx_description
1 polymer ?
#
loop_
_entity_poly.entity_id
_entity_poly.type
_entity_poly.pdbx_seq_one_letter_code
_entity_poly.pdbx_strand_id
1 'polypeptide(L)'
;MSVKEVPEEYLSGYAEILAEVGRTGRRLTRDEVEGRRALGEQAAESGHGLRALVIRHLAATRVAWPRTTSPESVLAAVEQAIDAFAGGYERAQRLAVRKEEAARREFIDDLLYGRSDPGRLAQRAERFGLRLAHAHAVAVAAGPEPYDDTHPVTRSVEAALLSRFGDRRILLTTKDGRLICVVPADQEEVVRYFAKQAHAATDGGRAAIGRPHPGAGGVVRSYEEALNALDLADRIGLDDPVLHAADLLVFPVLARDREAMADLVDSALGPLQQARGGAQPLLDTLHAYFDAGCVAAQAARTLRLSVRALTYRLERIHRLTGSDPTDPQHRYMLQTAAIGARLLDWPAKEL
;
A
#
# COMPACT_ATOMS: atom_id res chain seq x y z
N MET A 1 4.81 -1.54 -33.02
CA MET A 1 3.87 -0.42 -32.80
C MET A 1 3.85 0.43 -34.06
N SER A 2 2.76 0.37 -34.84
CA SER A 2 2.55 1.28 -35.95
C SER A 2 2.51 2.71 -35.41
N VAL A 3 3.38 3.60 -35.92
CA VAL A 3 3.30 5.04 -35.62
C VAL A 3 1.95 5.48 -36.18
N LYS A 4 0.94 5.67 -35.31
CA LYS A 4 -0.30 6.33 -35.73
C LYS A 4 0.11 7.67 -36.34
N GLU A 5 -0.19 7.85 -37.62
CA GLU A 5 0.07 9.08 -38.32
C GLU A 5 -0.63 10.21 -37.55
N VAL A 6 0.13 11.22 -37.14
CA VAL A 6 -0.39 12.31 -36.32
C VAL A 6 -1.32 13.16 -37.20
N PRO A 7 -2.60 13.31 -36.84
CA PRO A 7 -3.57 14.10 -37.61
C PRO A 7 -3.11 15.56 -37.82
N GLU A 8 -3.43 16.12 -38.99
CA GLU A 8 -3.08 17.52 -39.32
C GLU A 8 -3.82 18.56 -38.46
N GLU A 9 -4.93 18.18 -37.84
CA GLU A 9 -5.73 19.06 -36.98
C GLU A 9 -4.91 19.66 -35.83
N TYR A 10 -3.91 18.95 -35.31
CA TYR A 10 -3.02 19.44 -34.24
C TYR A 10 -2.00 20.48 -34.72
N LEU A 11 -1.88 20.69 -36.04
CA LEU A 11 -1.10 21.77 -36.65
C LEU A 11 -1.98 22.93 -37.14
N SER A 12 -3.30 22.86 -36.97
CA SER A 12 -4.24 23.88 -37.45
C SER A 12 -3.83 25.28 -37.00
N GLY A 13 -3.72 26.26 -37.90
CA GLY A 13 -3.31 27.63 -37.59
C GLY A 13 -1.79 27.84 -37.41
N TYR A 14 -0.98 26.78 -37.37
CA TYR A 14 0.44 26.90 -37.02
C TYR A 14 1.26 27.58 -38.13
N ALA A 15 0.99 27.23 -39.39
CA ALA A 15 1.70 27.81 -40.53
C ALA A 15 1.37 29.29 -40.71
N GLU A 16 0.11 29.70 -40.49
CA GLU A 16 -0.30 31.11 -40.53
C GLU A 16 0.39 31.93 -39.44
N ILE A 17 0.49 31.39 -38.22
CA ILE A 17 1.21 32.03 -37.11
C ILE A 17 2.68 32.27 -37.50
N LEU A 18 3.37 31.25 -38.03
CA LEU A 18 4.76 31.38 -38.44
C LEU A 18 4.95 32.38 -39.59
N ALA A 19 4.05 32.41 -40.56
CA ALA A 19 4.09 33.37 -41.67
C ALA A 19 3.90 34.82 -41.17
N GLU A 20 2.96 35.04 -40.25
CA GLU A 20 2.64 36.36 -39.72
C GLU A 20 3.73 36.89 -38.77
N VAL A 21 4.28 36.03 -37.90
CA VAL A 21 5.50 36.33 -37.14
C VAL A 21 6.65 36.61 -38.10
N GLY A 22 6.76 35.80 -39.15
CA GLY A 22 7.69 35.98 -40.26
C GLY A 22 7.67 37.40 -40.82
N ARG A 23 6.47 37.89 -41.11
CA ARG A 23 6.26 39.19 -41.75
C ARG A 23 6.48 40.38 -40.80
N THR A 24 6.11 40.22 -39.52
CA THR A 24 6.00 41.35 -38.58
C THR A 24 7.10 41.38 -37.51
N GLY A 25 7.79 40.27 -37.27
CA GLY A 25 8.75 40.11 -36.17
C GLY A 25 8.10 40.08 -34.77
N ARG A 26 6.76 40.04 -34.68
CA ARG A 26 6.04 40.01 -33.40
C ARG A 26 6.18 38.67 -32.68
N ARG A 27 5.83 38.64 -31.39
CA ARG A 27 5.63 37.40 -30.63
C ARG A 27 4.22 36.85 -30.81
N LEU A 28 3.99 35.60 -30.40
CA LEU A 28 2.63 35.06 -30.37
C LEU A 28 1.75 35.91 -29.45
N THR A 29 0.52 36.12 -29.88
CA THR A 29 -0.53 36.71 -29.07
C THR A 29 -0.98 35.72 -28.00
N ARG A 30 -1.66 36.23 -26.99
CA ARG A 30 -2.25 35.40 -25.93
C ARG A 30 -3.19 34.33 -26.49
N ASP A 31 -4.02 34.70 -27.46
CA ASP A 31 -5.01 33.80 -28.07
C ASP A 31 -4.33 32.69 -28.89
N GLU A 32 -3.25 33.00 -29.61
CA GLU A 32 -2.45 32.00 -30.33
C GLU A 32 -1.80 31.01 -29.37
N VAL A 33 -1.24 31.49 -28.24
CA VAL A 33 -0.67 30.65 -27.18
C VAL A 33 -1.76 29.77 -26.54
N GLU A 34 -2.92 30.32 -26.21
CA GLU A 34 -4.04 29.57 -25.65
C GLU A 34 -4.58 28.53 -26.63
N GLY A 35 -4.66 28.86 -27.92
CA GLY A 35 -5.02 27.92 -28.99
C GLY A 35 -4.02 26.77 -29.13
N ARG A 36 -2.71 27.03 -29.05
CA ARG A 36 -1.69 25.96 -29.04
C ARG A 36 -1.84 25.05 -27.83
N ARG A 37 -2.10 25.63 -26.66
CA ARG A 37 -2.33 24.88 -25.42
C ARG A 37 -3.55 23.96 -25.53
N ALA A 38 -4.67 24.47 -26.07
CA ALA A 38 -5.89 23.68 -26.26
C ALA A 38 -5.68 22.49 -27.21
N LEU A 39 -4.95 22.68 -28.32
CA LEU A 39 -4.59 21.57 -29.22
C LEU A 39 -3.69 20.53 -28.53
N GLY A 40 -2.79 20.97 -27.65
CA GLY A 40 -1.98 20.09 -26.81
C GLY A 40 -2.83 19.25 -25.85
N GLU A 41 -3.81 19.88 -25.19
CA GLU A 41 -4.77 19.19 -24.32
C GLU A 41 -5.57 18.13 -25.10
N GLN A 42 -6.14 18.48 -26.26
CA GLN A 42 -6.89 17.56 -27.12
C GLN A 42 -6.04 16.39 -27.64
N ALA A 43 -4.77 16.65 -27.99
CA ALA A 43 -3.85 15.62 -28.46
C ALA A 43 -3.53 14.59 -27.38
N ALA A 44 -3.39 15.03 -26.12
CA ALA A 44 -3.21 14.15 -24.97
C ALA A 44 -4.46 13.28 -24.73
N GLU A 45 -5.65 13.88 -24.77
CA GLU A 45 -6.94 13.16 -24.62
C GLU A 45 -7.17 12.12 -25.71
N SER A 46 -6.64 12.36 -26.91
CA SER A 46 -6.72 11.44 -28.06
C SER A 46 -5.62 10.35 -28.05
N GLY A 47 -4.72 10.38 -27.07
CA GLY A 47 -3.70 9.34 -26.85
C GLY A 47 -2.50 9.40 -27.80
N HIS A 48 -2.23 10.55 -28.42
CA HIS A 48 -1.04 10.72 -29.27
C HIS A 48 0.22 10.97 -28.42
N GLY A 49 1.37 10.40 -28.81
CA GLY A 49 2.61 10.61 -28.05
C GLY A 49 3.23 12.00 -28.28
N LEU A 50 3.54 12.72 -27.20
CA LEU A 50 4.15 14.06 -27.23
C LEU A 50 5.39 14.13 -28.15
N ARG A 51 6.26 13.13 -28.10
CA ARG A 51 7.46 13.07 -28.95
C ARG A 51 7.12 13.11 -30.45
N ALA A 52 6.10 12.38 -30.88
CA ALA A 52 5.70 12.36 -32.29
C ALA A 52 5.07 13.70 -32.71
N LEU A 53 4.27 14.30 -31.83
CA LEU A 53 3.65 15.61 -32.03
C LEU A 53 4.69 16.72 -32.16
N VAL A 54 5.72 16.73 -31.30
CA VAL A 54 6.83 17.70 -31.37
C VAL A 54 7.63 17.55 -32.66
N ILE A 55 7.99 16.32 -33.05
CA ILE A 55 8.68 16.06 -34.32
C ILE A 55 7.85 16.56 -35.51
N ARG A 56 6.53 16.38 -35.47
CA ARG A 56 5.60 16.86 -36.50
C ARG A 56 5.56 18.39 -36.57
N HIS A 57 5.53 19.09 -35.43
CA HIS A 57 5.63 20.56 -35.40
C HIS A 57 6.94 21.06 -36.01
N LEU A 58 8.07 20.45 -35.66
CA LEU A 58 9.38 20.81 -36.23
C LEU A 58 9.44 20.55 -37.74
N ALA A 59 8.82 19.47 -38.23
CA ALA A 59 8.72 19.21 -39.66
C ALA A 59 7.88 20.28 -40.36
N ALA A 60 6.75 20.68 -39.77
CA ALA A 60 5.92 21.77 -40.29
C ALA A 60 6.67 23.12 -40.31
N THR A 61 7.47 23.41 -39.29
CA THR A 61 8.35 24.60 -39.25
C THR A 61 9.30 24.66 -40.44
N ARG A 62 9.91 23.51 -40.81
CA ARG A 62 10.85 23.46 -41.96
C ARG A 62 10.15 23.78 -43.28
N VAL A 63 8.91 23.32 -43.45
CA VAL A 63 8.12 23.56 -44.66
C VAL A 63 7.62 25.01 -44.70
N ALA A 64 7.16 25.54 -43.57
CA ALA A 64 6.60 26.88 -43.46
C ALA A 64 7.64 27.98 -43.17
N TRP A 65 8.94 27.69 -43.32
CA TRP A 65 10.00 28.63 -42.96
C TRP A 65 9.93 29.94 -43.79
N PRO A 66 9.77 31.11 -43.16
CA PRO A 66 9.68 32.39 -43.88
C PRO A 66 11.00 32.76 -44.58
N ARG A 67 10.93 33.24 -45.83
CA ARG A 67 12.12 33.59 -46.63
C ARG A 67 12.72 34.97 -46.34
N THR A 68 12.00 35.86 -45.66
CA THR A 68 12.34 37.31 -45.56
C THR A 68 12.45 37.83 -44.12
N THR A 69 12.80 36.98 -43.15
CA THR A 69 12.68 37.30 -41.71
C THR A 69 13.99 37.10 -40.96
N SER A 70 14.14 37.80 -39.82
CA SER A 70 15.09 37.43 -38.76
C SER A 70 14.83 35.98 -38.27
N PRO A 71 15.79 35.05 -38.42
CA PRO A 71 15.66 33.69 -37.91
C PRO A 71 15.31 33.62 -36.42
N GLU A 72 15.76 34.61 -35.63
CA GLU A 72 15.52 34.68 -34.19
C GLU A 72 14.03 34.84 -33.85
N SER A 73 13.30 35.67 -34.59
CA SER A 73 11.86 35.89 -34.34
C SER A 73 11.04 34.63 -34.64
N VAL A 74 11.39 33.91 -35.71
CA VAL A 74 10.72 32.66 -36.08
C VAL A 74 11.03 31.56 -35.06
N LEU A 75 12.29 31.42 -34.64
CA LEU A 75 12.69 30.46 -33.61
C LEU A 75 11.99 30.73 -32.28
N ALA A 76 11.91 32.00 -31.85
CA ALA A 76 11.20 32.38 -30.64
C ALA A 76 9.68 32.06 -30.72
N ALA A 77 9.07 32.18 -31.90
CA ALA A 77 7.68 31.79 -32.10
C ALA A 77 7.48 30.27 -32.11
N VAL A 78 8.40 29.52 -32.70
CA VAL A 78 8.40 28.05 -32.66
C VAL A 78 8.52 27.57 -31.21
N GLU A 79 9.44 28.15 -30.44
CA GLU A 79 9.61 27.87 -29.02
C GLU A 79 8.32 28.15 -28.24
N GLN A 80 7.74 29.34 -28.37
CA GLN A 80 6.46 29.69 -27.71
C GLN A 80 5.33 28.74 -28.08
N ALA A 81 5.23 28.35 -29.35
CA ALA A 81 4.16 27.48 -29.82
C ALA A 81 4.31 26.04 -29.30
N ILE A 82 5.54 25.48 -29.36
CA ILE A 82 5.83 24.13 -28.88
C ILE A 82 5.72 24.06 -27.36
N ASP A 83 6.23 25.06 -26.64
CA ASP A 83 6.11 25.14 -25.18
C ASP A 83 4.64 25.23 -24.75
N ALA A 84 3.84 26.09 -25.39
CA ALA A 84 2.41 26.18 -25.11
C ALA A 84 1.67 24.86 -25.37
N PHE A 85 1.97 24.21 -26.49
CA PHE A 85 1.40 22.91 -26.85
C PHE A 85 1.79 21.80 -25.86
N ALA A 86 3.09 21.68 -25.55
CA ALA A 86 3.62 20.71 -24.60
C ALA A 86 3.05 20.94 -23.18
N GLY A 87 2.96 22.20 -22.74
CA GLY A 87 2.38 22.55 -21.45
C GLY A 87 0.89 22.17 -21.35
N GLY A 88 0.11 22.34 -22.43
CA GLY A 88 -1.27 21.86 -22.51
C GLY A 88 -1.36 20.34 -22.43
N TYR A 89 -0.54 19.65 -23.24
CA TYR A 89 -0.46 18.20 -23.25
C TYR A 89 -0.15 17.62 -21.86
N GLU A 90 0.91 18.11 -21.21
CA GLU A 90 1.33 17.64 -19.89
C GLU A 90 0.29 17.92 -18.81
N ARG A 91 -0.44 19.04 -18.91
CA ARG A 91 -1.52 19.38 -17.99
C ARG A 91 -2.68 18.40 -18.14
N ALA A 92 -3.11 18.12 -19.36
CA ALA A 92 -4.17 17.15 -19.65
C ALA A 92 -3.76 15.74 -19.18
N GLN A 93 -2.52 15.32 -19.44
CA GLN A 93 -1.99 14.04 -18.96
C GLN A 93 -2.01 13.97 -17.42
N ARG A 94 -1.52 15.01 -16.72
CA ARG A 94 -1.54 15.08 -15.25
C ARG A 94 -2.96 15.04 -14.70
N LEU A 95 -3.91 15.73 -15.35
CA LEU A 95 -5.31 15.72 -14.94
C LEU A 95 -5.95 14.34 -15.15
N ALA A 96 -5.63 13.66 -16.25
CA ALA A 96 -6.12 12.31 -16.53
C ALA A 96 -5.63 11.30 -15.49
N VAL A 97 -4.34 11.33 -15.14
CA VAL A 97 -3.76 10.48 -14.08
C VAL A 97 -4.47 10.72 -12.75
N ARG A 98 -4.62 11.99 -12.33
CA ARG A 98 -5.32 12.35 -11.09
C ARG A 98 -6.78 11.90 -11.07
N LYS A 99 -7.48 11.99 -12.21
CA LYS A 99 -8.86 11.50 -12.34
C LYS A 99 -8.91 9.98 -12.20
N GLU A 100 -7.96 9.25 -12.78
CA GLU A 100 -7.88 7.80 -12.65
C GLU A 100 -7.60 7.36 -11.21
N GLU A 101 -6.64 8.00 -10.55
CA GLU A 101 -6.32 7.78 -9.13
C GLU A 101 -7.53 8.06 -8.23
N ALA A 102 -8.24 9.18 -8.47
CA ALA A 102 -9.45 9.51 -7.72
C ALA A 102 -10.56 8.47 -7.94
N ALA A 103 -10.78 8.05 -9.18
CA ALA A 103 -11.79 7.03 -9.50
C ALA A 103 -11.45 5.66 -8.90
N ARG A 104 -10.16 5.33 -8.81
CA ARG A 104 -9.62 4.12 -8.17
C ARG A 104 -9.86 4.15 -6.66
N ARG A 105 -9.54 5.27 -6.00
CA ARG A 105 -9.81 5.48 -4.57
C ARG A 105 -11.29 5.40 -4.23
N GLU A 106 -12.12 6.11 -4.99
CA GLU A 106 -13.59 6.06 -4.84
C GLU A 106 -14.12 4.63 -5.00
N PHE A 107 -13.59 3.87 -5.97
CA PHE A 107 -14.00 2.47 -6.17
C PHE A 107 -13.64 1.58 -4.98
N ILE A 108 -12.43 1.73 -4.42
CA ILE A 108 -12.00 1.00 -3.23
C ILE A 108 -12.85 1.37 -2.02
N ASP A 109 -13.19 2.64 -1.84
CA ASP A 109 -14.09 3.06 -0.76
C ASP A 109 -15.49 2.45 -0.91
N ASP A 110 -16.05 2.47 -2.11
CA ASP A 110 -17.32 1.83 -2.41
C ASP A 110 -17.28 0.32 -2.17
N LEU A 111 -16.18 -0.33 -2.55
CA LEU A 111 -15.95 -1.76 -2.38
C LEU A 111 -15.83 -2.14 -0.90
N LEU A 112 -15.08 -1.36 -0.12
CA LEU A 112 -14.81 -1.65 1.29
C LEU A 112 -15.99 -1.30 2.20
N TYR A 113 -16.77 -0.28 1.89
CA TYR A 113 -17.91 0.15 2.72
C TYR A 113 -19.27 -0.28 2.17
N GLY A 114 -19.32 -1.00 1.04
CA GLY A 114 -20.56 -1.48 0.43
C GLY A 114 -21.52 -0.36 0.02
N ARG A 115 -21.00 0.83 -0.35
CA ARG A 115 -21.80 2.04 -0.63
C ARG A 115 -22.37 2.11 -2.06
N SER A 116 -22.25 1.03 -2.83
CA SER A 116 -22.63 0.98 -4.25
C SER A 116 -23.45 -0.26 -4.60
N ASP A 117 -24.29 -0.11 -5.62
CA ASP A 117 -25.02 -1.23 -6.23
C ASP A 117 -24.04 -2.28 -6.81
N PRO A 118 -24.28 -3.60 -6.59
CA PRO A 118 -23.38 -4.66 -7.05
C PRO A 118 -23.09 -4.66 -8.55
N GLY A 119 -24.06 -4.28 -9.40
CA GLY A 119 -23.88 -4.23 -10.85
C GLY A 119 -22.93 -3.12 -11.27
N ARG A 120 -23.09 -1.92 -10.69
CA ARG A 120 -22.18 -0.78 -10.91
C ARG A 120 -20.78 -1.06 -10.35
N LEU A 121 -20.69 -1.73 -9.22
CA LEU A 121 -19.43 -2.15 -8.61
C LEU A 121 -18.68 -3.14 -9.52
N ALA A 122 -19.38 -4.14 -10.07
CA ALA A 122 -18.78 -5.12 -10.99
C ALA A 122 -18.27 -4.46 -12.29
N GLN A 123 -19.03 -3.55 -12.88
CA GLN A 123 -18.60 -2.81 -14.08
C GLN A 123 -17.31 -2.01 -13.84
N ARG A 124 -17.22 -1.32 -12.69
CA ARG A 124 -16.02 -0.56 -12.32
C ARG A 124 -14.84 -1.47 -11.98
N ALA A 125 -15.11 -2.61 -11.34
CA ALA A 125 -14.07 -3.58 -11.00
C ALA A 125 -13.32 -4.07 -12.24
N GLU A 126 -14.03 -4.36 -13.34
CA GLU A 126 -13.40 -4.82 -14.59
C GLU A 126 -12.42 -3.79 -15.16
N ARG A 127 -12.72 -2.49 -15.06
CA ARG A 127 -11.80 -1.40 -15.46
C ARG A 127 -10.48 -1.46 -14.69
N PHE A 128 -10.53 -1.87 -13.42
CA PHE A 128 -9.35 -2.03 -12.56
C PHE A 128 -8.78 -3.46 -12.58
N GLY A 129 -9.21 -4.28 -13.54
CA GLY A 129 -8.74 -5.65 -13.70
C GLY A 129 -9.36 -6.65 -12.72
N LEU A 130 -10.25 -6.24 -11.82
CA LEU A 130 -10.88 -7.14 -10.86
C LEU A 130 -12.12 -7.81 -11.46
N ARG A 131 -12.23 -9.13 -11.25
CA ARG A 131 -13.43 -9.89 -11.63
C ARG A 131 -14.09 -10.41 -10.37
N LEU A 132 -15.00 -9.63 -9.80
CA LEU A 132 -15.63 -9.88 -8.49
C LEU A 132 -16.31 -11.26 -8.34
N ALA A 133 -16.58 -11.98 -9.43
CA ALA A 133 -17.04 -13.37 -9.39
C ALA A 133 -16.00 -14.36 -8.81
N HIS A 134 -14.71 -14.02 -8.82
CA HIS A 134 -13.63 -14.87 -8.31
C HIS A 134 -13.34 -14.60 -6.83
N ALA A 135 -12.51 -15.46 -6.24
CA ALA A 135 -11.89 -15.18 -4.96
C ALA A 135 -10.75 -14.18 -5.11
N HIS A 136 -10.58 -13.32 -4.11
CA HIS A 136 -9.54 -12.29 -4.07
C HIS A 136 -8.84 -12.33 -2.72
N ALA A 137 -7.53 -12.11 -2.75
CA ALA A 137 -6.71 -11.87 -1.57
C ALA A 137 -6.28 -10.40 -1.56
N VAL A 138 -6.12 -9.86 -0.35
CA VAL A 138 -5.72 -8.48 -0.11
C VAL A 138 -4.48 -8.50 0.78
N ALA A 139 -3.44 -7.80 0.33
CA ALA A 139 -2.30 -7.48 1.15
C ALA A 139 -2.31 -6.00 1.53
N VAL A 140 -1.93 -5.70 2.76
CA VAL A 140 -1.86 -4.35 3.31
C VAL A 140 -0.47 -4.12 3.88
N ALA A 141 0.19 -3.06 3.45
CA ALA A 141 1.44 -2.61 4.03
C ALA A 141 1.24 -1.33 4.83
N ALA A 142 1.89 -1.28 6.00
CA ALA A 142 1.92 -0.14 6.90
C ALA A 142 3.37 0.17 7.28
N GLY A 143 3.68 1.46 7.40
CA GLY A 143 5.02 1.94 7.72
C GLY A 143 5.03 2.92 8.89
N PRO A 144 6.22 3.40 9.26
CA PRO A 144 6.37 4.43 10.29
C PRO A 144 5.69 5.75 9.90
N GLU A 145 5.58 6.03 8.59
CA GLU A 145 4.87 7.17 8.03
C GLU A 145 3.69 6.70 7.17
N PRO A 146 2.58 7.47 7.13
CA PRO A 146 1.44 7.14 6.30
C PRO A 146 1.78 7.25 4.81
N TYR A 147 1.34 6.27 4.03
CA TYR A 147 1.50 6.29 2.58
C TYR A 147 0.35 7.03 1.88
N ASP A 148 0.73 7.86 0.91
CA ASP A 148 -0.15 8.41 -0.12
C ASP A 148 0.27 7.94 -1.52
N ASP A 149 -0.50 8.30 -2.55
CA ASP A 149 -0.24 7.92 -3.94
C ASP A 149 1.13 8.43 -4.46
N THR A 150 1.63 9.52 -3.87
CA THR A 150 2.92 10.13 -4.24
C THR A 150 4.09 9.62 -3.40
N HIS A 151 3.84 8.82 -2.38
CA HIS A 151 4.87 8.35 -1.46
C HIS A 151 5.92 7.51 -2.20
N PRO A 152 7.24 7.67 -1.91
CA PRO A 152 8.30 6.94 -2.60
C PRO A 152 8.13 5.41 -2.54
N VAL A 153 7.66 4.89 -1.41
CA VAL A 153 7.33 3.45 -1.24
C VAL A 153 6.24 3.02 -2.21
N THR A 154 5.14 3.78 -2.31
CA THR A 154 4.03 3.50 -3.24
C THR A 154 4.55 3.38 -4.67
N ARG A 155 5.32 4.38 -5.13
CA ARG A 155 5.89 4.41 -6.48
C ARG A 155 6.89 3.28 -6.73
N SER A 156 7.74 2.97 -5.76
CA SER A 156 8.73 1.90 -5.85
C SER A 156 8.07 0.52 -5.96
N VAL A 157 7.08 0.25 -5.10
CA VAL A 157 6.31 -1.00 -5.10
C VAL A 157 5.50 -1.16 -6.37
N GLU A 158 4.85 -0.09 -6.84
CA GLU A 158 4.11 -0.09 -8.12
C GLU A 158 5.03 -0.42 -9.30
N ALA A 159 6.18 0.26 -9.40
CA ALA A 159 7.15 0.00 -10.46
C ALA A 159 7.70 -1.43 -10.41
N ALA A 160 7.96 -1.96 -9.21
CA ALA A 160 8.43 -3.34 -9.02
C ALA A 160 7.37 -4.37 -9.46
N LEU A 161 6.11 -4.15 -9.11
CA LEU A 161 5.00 -5.01 -9.51
C LEU A 161 4.81 -5.01 -11.03
N LEU A 162 4.77 -3.83 -11.65
CA LEU A 162 4.63 -3.68 -13.10
C LEU A 162 5.80 -4.34 -13.84
N SER A 163 7.04 -4.17 -13.36
CA SER A 163 8.22 -4.79 -13.96
C SER A 163 8.17 -6.32 -13.91
N ARG A 164 7.71 -6.90 -12.80
CA ARG A 164 7.73 -8.36 -12.58
C ARG A 164 6.53 -9.09 -13.17
N PHE A 165 5.36 -8.46 -13.17
CA PHE A 165 4.09 -9.09 -13.51
C PHE A 165 3.38 -8.44 -14.71
N GLY A 166 3.88 -7.31 -15.22
CA GLY A 166 3.25 -6.57 -16.32
C GLY A 166 1.87 -6.04 -15.94
N ASP A 167 0.98 -5.99 -16.93
CA ASP A 167 -0.42 -5.55 -16.76
C ASP A 167 -1.33 -6.65 -16.18
N ARG A 168 -0.79 -7.52 -15.30
CA ARG A 168 -1.65 -8.44 -14.56
C ARG A 168 -2.69 -7.65 -13.76
N ARG A 169 -3.81 -8.32 -13.49
CA ARG A 169 -4.99 -7.81 -12.79
C ARG A 169 -4.69 -7.50 -11.31
N ILE A 170 -3.92 -6.44 -11.09
CA ILE A 170 -3.43 -6.01 -9.79
C ILE A 170 -4.03 -4.62 -9.54
N LEU A 171 -4.79 -4.50 -8.45
CA LEU A 171 -5.28 -3.20 -8.00
C LEU A 171 -4.43 -2.74 -6.82
N LEU A 172 -3.60 -1.72 -7.06
CA LEU A 172 -2.78 -1.06 -6.06
C LEU A 172 -3.36 0.32 -5.73
N THR A 173 -3.59 0.62 -4.46
CA THR A 173 -4.08 1.91 -3.98
C THR A 173 -3.51 2.25 -2.61
N THR A 174 -3.62 3.52 -2.20
CA THR A 174 -3.48 3.90 -0.79
C THR A 174 -4.83 4.15 -0.14
N LYS A 175 -4.91 3.89 1.17
CA LYS A 175 -6.07 4.21 2.03
C LYS A 175 -5.65 4.24 3.49
N ASP A 176 -6.10 5.26 4.24
CA ASP A 176 -5.83 5.44 5.67
C ASP A 176 -4.33 5.33 6.02
N GLY A 177 -3.47 5.89 5.16
CA GLY A 177 -2.01 5.84 5.33
C GLY A 177 -1.37 4.46 5.05
N ARG A 178 -2.12 3.52 4.48
CA ARG A 178 -1.67 2.16 4.18
C ARG A 178 -1.69 1.90 2.68
N LEU A 179 -0.81 1.04 2.21
CA LEU A 179 -0.72 0.62 0.81
C LEU A 179 -1.45 -0.72 0.68
N ILE A 180 -2.40 -0.80 -0.23
CA ILE A 180 -3.30 -1.95 -0.41
C ILE A 180 -3.08 -2.53 -1.79
N CYS A 181 -2.89 -3.85 -1.85
CA CYS A 181 -2.79 -4.62 -3.06
C CYS A 181 -3.90 -5.68 -3.08
N VAL A 182 -4.81 -5.58 -4.05
CA VAL A 182 -5.90 -6.55 -4.27
C VAL A 182 -5.60 -7.36 -5.51
N VAL A 183 -5.64 -8.69 -5.36
CA VAL A 183 -5.35 -9.63 -6.46
C VAL A 183 -6.35 -10.79 -6.47
N PRO A 184 -6.60 -11.41 -7.63
CA PRO A 184 -7.25 -12.71 -7.71
C PRO A 184 -6.51 -13.78 -6.91
N ALA A 185 -7.25 -14.74 -6.34
CA ALA A 185 -6.70 -15.78 -5.45
C ALA A 185 -5.67 -16.71 -6.11
N ASP A 186 -5.72 -16.87 -7.44
CA ASP A 186 -4.75 -17.63 -8.22
C ASP A 186 -3.41 -16.88 -8.43
N GLN A 187 -3.29 -15.65 -7.91
CA GLN A 187 -2.11 -14.79 -8.01
C GLN A 187 -1.45 -14.53 -6.65
N GLU A 188 -1.41 -15.54 -5.78
CA GLU A 188 -0.81 -15.42 -4.44
C GLU A 188 0.67 -14.94 -4.48
N GLU A 189 1.41 -15.28 -5.54
CA GLU A 189 2.77 -14.80 -5.74
C GLU A 189 2.88 -13.27 -5.78
N VAL A 190 1.83 -12.58 -6.23
CA VAL A 190 1.80 -11.11 -6.35
C VAL A 190 1.71 -10.47 -4.97
N VAL A 191 0.81 -10.93 -4.10
CA VAL A 191 0.68 -10.39 -2.74
C VAL A 191 1.91 -10.68 -1.87
N ARG A 192 2.54 -11.85 -2.05
CA ARG A 192 3.83 -12.15 -1.40
C ARG A 192 4.95 -11.26 -1.90
N TYR A 193 5.03 -11.02 -3.21
CA TYR A 193 6.02 -10.11 -3.78
C TYR A 193 5.77 -8.66 -3.34
N PHE A 194 4.53 -8.21 -3.35
CA PHE A 194 4.11 -6.91 -2.81
C PHE A 194 4.57 -6.74 -1.37
N ALA A 195 4.26 -7.68 -0.48
CA ALA A 195 4.64 -7.61 0.93
C ALA A 195 6.16 -7.50 1.11
N LYS A 196 6.93 -8.29 0.32
CA LYS A 196 8.38 -8.23 0.31
C LYS A 196 8.92 -6.88 -0.19
N GLN A 197 8.36 -6.33 -1.26
CA GLN A 197 8.80 -5.02 -1.80
C GLN A 197 8.42 -3.88 -0.86
N ALA A 198 7.23 -3.91 -0.29
CA ALA A 198 6.78 -2.92 0.68
C ALA A 198 7.72 -2.92 1.89
N HIS A 199 8.01 -4.09 2.47
CA HIS A 199 8.97 -4.22 3.56
C HIS A 199 10.36 -3.71 3.16
N ALA A 200 10.90 -4.12 2.02
CA ALA A 200 12.23 -3.70 1.56
C ALA A 200 12.34 -2.20 1.27
N ALA A 201 11.24 -1.57 0.84
CA ALA A 201 11.19 -0.13 0.59
C ALA A 201 11.02 0.69 1.88
N THR A 202 10.78 0.05 3.02
CA THR A 202 10.44 0.70 4.28
C THR A 202 11.46 0.37 5.36
N ASP A 203 11.94 1.38 6.08
CA ASP A 203 12.84 1.17 7.22
C ASP A 203 12.03 0.78 8.48
N GLY A 204 11.53 -0.46 8.49
CA GLY A 204 10.74 -1.02 9.60
C GLY A 204 9.23 -1.12 9.36
N GLY A 205 8.76 -0.97 8.12
CA GLY A 205 7.36 -1.24 7.77
C GLY A 205 7.04 -2.74 7.71
N ARG A 206 5.75 -3.05 7.89
CA ARG A 206 5.20 -4.42 7.89
C ARG A 206 4.14 -4.56 6.82
N ALA A 207 3.94 -5.79 6.37
CA ALA A 207 2.84 -6.14 5.51
C ALA A 207 2.06 -7.33 6.08
N ALA A 208 0.76 -7.34 5.86
CA ALA A 208 -0.10 -8.47 6.19
C ALA A 208 -0.89 -8.92 4.96
N ILE A 209 -1.12 -10.23 4.85
CA ILE A 209 -1.85 -10.85 3.75
C ILE A 209 -3.08 -11.54 4.32
N GLY A 210 -4.26 -11.08 3.91
CA GLY A 210 -5.54 -11.73 4.21
C GLY A 210 -5.78 -12.95 3.34
N ARG A 211 -6.68 -13.83 3.77
CA ARG A 211 -6.98 -15.06 3.04
C ARG A 211 -7.86 -14.76 1.82
N PRO A 212 -7.77 -15.57 0.76
CA PRO A 212 -8.63 -15.41 -0.40
C PRO A 212 -10.09 -15.73 -0.06
N HIS A 213 -11.01 -14.83 -0.43
CA HIS A 213 -12.46 -15.02 -0.27
C HIS A 213 -13.22 -14.64 -1.54
N PRO A 214 -14.34 -15.32 -1.86
CA PRO A 214 -15.13 -15.07 -3.07
C PRO A 214 -15.91 -13.75 -2.99
N GLY A 215 -16.15 -13.13 -4.15
CA GLY A 215 -17.08 -12.01 -4.23
C GLY A 215 -16.46 -10.66 -3.86
N ALA A 216 -17.26 -9.60 -4.02
CA ALA A 216 -16.94 -8.27 -3.52
C ALA A 216 -16.74 -8.27 -2.00
N GLY A 217 -17.64 -8.92 -1.25
CA GLY A 217 -17.52 -9.08 0.21
C GLY A 217 -16.28 -9.87 0.62
N GLY A 218 -15.77 -10.74 -0.26
CA GLY A 218 -14.52 -11.44 -0.03
C GLY A 218 -13.29 -10.52 0.00
N VAL A 219 -13.27 -9.49 -0.84
CA VAL A 219 -12.23 -8.46 -0.81
C VAL A 219 -12.24 -7.74 0.54
N VAL A 220 -13.42 -7.34 1.03
CA VAL A 220 -13.58 -6.67 2.33
C VAL A 220 -13.08 -7.56 3.46
N ARG A 221 -13.52 -8.82 3.49
CA ARG A 221 -13.11 -9.78 4.50
C ARG A 221 -11.59 -10.03 4.50
N SER A 222 -10.99 -10.19 3.32
CA SER A 222 -9.54 -10.35 3.22
C SER A 222 -8.80 -9.08 3.67
N TYR A 223 -9.33 -7.89 3.38
CA TYR A 223 -8.77 -6.63 3.84
C TYR A 223 -8.81 -6.52 5.36
N GLU A 224 -9.96 -6.78 5.97
CA GLU A 224 -10.14 -6.79 7.44
C GLU A 224 -9.22 -7.82 8.11
N GLU A 225 -9.05 -9.00 7.53
CA GLU A 225 -8.11 -10.02 8.02
C GLU A 225 -6.66 -9.51 8.03
N ALA A 226 -6.24 -8.80 6.98
CA ALA A 226 -4.91 -8.18 6.93
C ALA A 226 -4.74 -7.06 7.96
N LEU A 227 -5.76 -6.21 8.14
CA LEU A 227 -5.73 -5.17 9.18
C LEU A 227 -5.65 -5.76 10.58
N ASN A 228 -6.48 -6.75 10.88
CA ASN A 228 -6.48 -7.43 12.17
C ASN A 228 -5.13 -8.12 12.44
N ALA A 229 -4.46 -8.64 11.41
CA ALA A 229 -3.13 -9.22 11.55
C ALA A 229 -2.07 -8.17 11.92
N LEU A 230 -2.10 -6.98 11.30
CA LEU A 230 -1.22 -5.86 11.66
C LEU A 230 -1.46 -5.41 13.10
N ASP A 231 -2.72 -5.12 13.45
CA ASP A 231 -3.10 -4.65 14.79
C ASP A 231 -2.77 -5.69 15.88
N LEU A 232 -2.93 -6.97 15.56
CA LEU A 232 -2.55 -8.05 16.45
C LEU A 232 -1.04 -8.10 16.66
N ALA A 233 -0.25 -8.04 15.58
CA ALA A 233 1.21 -8.09 15.68
C ALA A 233 1.75 -7.00 16.61
N ASP A 234 1.18 -5.79 16.56
CA ASP A 234 1.53 -4.69 17.46
C ASP A 234 1.17 -5.02 18.92
N ARG A 235 -0.03 -5.58 19.17
CA ARG A 235 -0.49 -5.91 20.54
C ARG A 235 0.28 -7.06 21.19
N ILE A 236 0.64 -8.08 20.41
CA ILE A 236 1.32 -9.27 20.95
C ILE A 236 2.83 -9.26 20.72
N GLY A 237 3.38 -8.20 20.13
CA GLY A 237 4.82 -8.03 19.90
C GLY A 237 5.41 -9.06 18.95
N LEU A 238 4.69 -9.42 17.88
CA LEU A 238 5.28 -10.20 16.80
C LEU A 238 6.24 -9.31 16.02
N ASP A 239 7.38 -9.82 15.57
CA ASP A 239 8.39 -9.05 14.82
C ASP A 239 8.46 -9.44 13.33
N ASP A 240 7.59 -10.35 12.89
CA ASP A 240 7.56 -10.78 11.50
C ASP A 240 7.28 -9.60 10.55
N PRO A 241 8.10 -9.41 9.50
CA PRO A 241 7.91 -8.32 8.55
C PRO A 241 6.73 -8.56 7.61
N VAL A 242 6.37 -9.83 7.41
CA VAL A 242 5.25 -10.26 6.59
C VAL A 242 4.39 -11.22 7.39
N LEU A 243 3.15 -10.81 7.65
CA LEU A 243 2.16 -11.55 8.42
C LEU A 243 1.16 -12.22 7.47
N HIS A 244 0.85 -13.48 7.75
CA HIS A 244 -0.23 -14.18 7.05
C HIS A 244 -1.40 -14.34 8.02
N ALA A 245 -2.56 -13.78 7.67
CA ALA A 245 -3.74 -13.87 8.53
C ALA A 245 -4.17 -15.32 8.81
N ALA A 246 -3.85 -16.24 7.89
CA ALA A 246 -4.06 -17.68 8.07
C ALA A 246 -3.30 -18.27 9.27
N ASP A 247 -2.12 -17.73 9.59
CA ASP A 247 -1.26 -18.23 10.67
C ASP A 247 -1.70 -17.66 12.03
N LEU A 248 -2.53 -16.62 12.02
CA LEU A 248 -2.95 -15.88 13.19
C LEU A 248 -4.40 -16.15 13.61
N LEU A 249 -5.08 -17.13 13.02
CA LEU A 249 -6.52 -17.38 13.23
C LEU A 249 -6.89 -17.77 14.66
N VAL A 250 -5.93 -18.27 15.45
CA VAL A 250 -6.17 -18.63 16.85
C VAL A 250 -6.41 -17.39 17.73
N PHE A 251 -5.74 -16.27 17.46
CA PHE A 251 -5.81 -15.09 18.32
C PHE A 251 -7.18 -14.40 18.29
N PRO A 252 -7.83 -14.19 17.13
CA PRO A 252 -9.22 -13.72 17.10
C PRO A 252 -10.19 -14.64 17.83
N VAL A 253 -9.96 -15.96 17.83
CA VAL A 253 -10.78 -16.91 18.59
C VAL A 253 -10.61 -16.68 20.10
N LEU A 254 -9.37 -16.54 20.56
CA LEU A 254 -9.06 -16.22 21.97
C LEU A 254 -9.62 -14.85 22.39
N ALA A 255 -9.63 -13.87 21.48
CA ALA A 255 -10.09 -12.51 21.77
C ALA A 255 -11.62 -12.34 21.71
N ARG A 256 -12.39 -13.34 21.27
CA ARG A 256 -13.86 -13.24 21.16
C ARG A 256 -14.56 -13.11 22.50
N ASP A 257 -14.10 -13.87 23.49
CA ASP A 257 -14.65 -13.87 24.84
C ASP A 257 -13.68 -13.16 25.78
N ARG A 258 -13.81 -11.83 25.83
CA ARG A 258 -12.93 -10.96 26.63
C ARG A 258 -13.02 -11.29 28.12
N GLU A 259 -14.22 -11.61 28.60
CA GLU A 259 -14.47 -11.91 30.02
C GLU A 259 -13.84 -13.25 30.41
N ALA A 260 -14.08 -14.32 29.63
CA ALA A 260 -13.42 -15.60 29.89
C ALA A 260 -11.89 -15.52 29.79
N MET A 261 -11.37 -14.68 28.88
CA MET A 261 -9.92 -14.42 28.80
C MET A 261 -9.40 -13.67 30.03
N ALA A 262 -10.14 -12.65 30.50
CA ALA A 262 -9.81 -11.91 31.71
C ALA A 262 -9.79 -12.83 32.94
N ASP A 263 -10.80 -13.68 33.11
CA ASP A 263 -10.87 -14.66 34.20
C ASP A 263 -9.69 -15.64 34.15
N LEU A 264 -9.30 -16.10 32.95
CA LEU A 264 -8.12 -16.94 32.78
C LEU A 264 -6.82 -16.21 33.18
N VAL A 265 -6.66 -14.95 32.77
CA VAL A 265 -5.49 -14.14 33.12
C VAL A 265 -5.43 -13.90 34.62
N ASP A 266 -6.54 -13.50 35.25
CA ASP A 266 -6.59 -13.22 36.68
C ASP A 266 -6.32 -14.48 37.51
N SER A 267 -7.00 -15.59 37.18
CA SER A 267 -6.83 -16.85 37.91
C SER A 267 -5.43 -17.46 37.76
N ALA A 268 -4.86 -17.46 36.55
CA ALA A 268 -3.58 -18.12 36.29
C ALA A 268 -2.37 -17.23 36.59
N LEU A 269 -2.48 -15.91 36.36
CA LEU A 269 -1.36 -14.96 36.41
C LEU A 269 -1.54 -13.85 37.45
N GLY A 270 -2.74 -13.59 37.96
CA GLY A 270 -3.00 -12.63 39.03
C GLY A 270 -2.06 -12.76 40.24
N PRO A 271 -1.74 -13.99 40.73
CA PRO A 271 -0.78 -14.17 41.83
C PRO A 271 0.63 -13.59 41.56
N LEU A 272 1.02 -13.39 40.29
CA LEU A 272 2.30 -12.78 39.93
C LEU A 272 2.40 -11.32 40.40
N GLN A 273 1.29 -10.62 40.64
CA GLN A 273 1.30 -9.26 41.19
C GLN A 273 1.93 -9.20 42.59
N GLN A 274 1.91 -10.31 43.34
CA GLN A 274 2.52 -10.41 44.67
C GLN A 274 4.05 -10.51 44.61
N ALA A 275 4.63 -10.66 43.42
CA ALA A 275 6.09 -10.69 43.27
C ALA A 275 6.70 -9.32 43.57
N ARG A 276 7.91 -9.33 44.13
CA ARG A 276 8.70 -8.11 44.30
C ARG A 276 9.03 -7.53 42.92
N GLY A 277 8.52 -6.33 42.63
CA GLY A 277 8.63 -5.70 41.30
C GLY A 277 7.41 -5.93 40.40
N GLY A 278 6.32 -6.50 40.92
CA GLY A 278 5.07 -6.72 40.19
C GLY A 278 5.12 -7.92 39.23
N ALA A 279 4.05 -8.10 38.47
CA ALA A 279 3.90 -9.23 37.55
C ALA A 279 4.81 -9.14 36.31
N GLN A 280 5.15 -7.92 35.86
CA GLN A 280 5.81 -7.68 34.57
C GLN A 280 7.10 -8.51 34.36
N PRO A 281 8.09 -8.55 35.28
CA PRO A 281 9.33 -9.29 35.02
C PRO A 281 9.14 -10.81 34.89
N LEU A 282 8.08 -11.35 35.51
CA LEU A 282 7.74 -12.77 35.44
C LEU A 282 6.94 -13.08 34.17
N LEU A 283 6.07 -12.16 33.72
CA LEU A 283 5.44 -12.23 32.40
C LEU A 283 6.47 -12.21 31.27
N ASP A 284 7.44 -11.28 31.32
CA ASP A 284 8.54 -11.22 30.34
C ASP A 284 9.31 -12.54 30.29
N THR A 285 9.42 -13.21 31.45
CA THR A 285 10.06 -14.52 31.55
C THR A 285 9.22 -15.62 30.90
N LEU A 286 7.90 -15.64 31.13
CA LEU A 286 6.99 -16.59 30.47
C LEU A 286 6.99 -16.40 28.95
N HIS A 287 6.87 -15.17 28.47
CA HIS A 287 6.90 -14.88 27.05
C HIS A 287 8.21 -15.32 26.40
N ALA A 288 9.36 -14.88 26.92
CA ALA A 288 10.65 -15.26 26.36
C ALA A 288 10.88 -16.79 26.42
N TYR A 289 10.35 -17.46 27.45
CA TYR A 289 10.44 -18.92 27.57
C TYR A 289 9.59 -19.64 26.52
N PHE A 290 8.34 -19.21 26.31
CA PHE A 290 7.45 -19.82 25.32
C PHE A 290 7.88 -19.49 23.88
N ASP A 291 8.29 -18.26 23.61
CA ASP A 291 8.80 -17.82 22.30
C ASP A 291 10.09 -18.58 21.92
N ALA A 292 10.89 -18.97 22.91
CA ALA A 292 12.07 -19.82 22.74
C ALA A 292 11.76 -21.33 22.61
N GLY A 293 10.49 -21.72 22.43
CA GLY A 293 10.09 -23.12 22.35
C GLY A 293 10.34 -23.89 23.65
N CYS A 294 10.17 -23.23 24.80
CA CYS A 294 10.47 -23.77 26.14
C CYS A 294 11.96 -24.11 26.37
N VAL A 295 12.87 -23.52 25.59
CA VAL A 295 14.33 -23.69 25.77
C VAL A 295 14.88 -22.60 26.69
N ALA A 296 15.09 -22.94 27.97
CA ALA A 296 15.57 -22.00 28.99
C ALA A 296 16.88 -21.28 28.61
N ALA A 297 17.83 -21.98 27.99
CA ALA A 297 19.08 -21.35 27.57
C ALA A 297 18.87 -20.25 26.52
N GLN A 298 17.93 -20.44 25.60
CA GLN A 298 17.60 -19.45 24.57
C GLN A 298 16.84 -18.27 25.15
N ALA A 299 15.83 -18.53 26.00
CA ALA A 299 15.08 -17.49 26.70
C ALA A 299 15.97 -16.61 27.58
N ALA A 300 16.92 -17.22 28.30
CA ALA A 300 17.88 -16.49 29.12
C ALA A 300 18.78 -15.56 28.27
N ARG A 301 19.22 -16.01 27.08
CA ARG A 301 19.95 -15.16 26.14
C ARG A 301 19.11 -13.96 25.69
N THR A 302 17.85 -14.18 25.30
CA THR A 302 16.93 -13.11 24.88
C THR A 302 16.77 -12.05 25.98
N LEU A 303 16.59 -12.48 27.23
CA LEU A 303 16.43 -11.59 28.38
C LEU A 303 17.76 -11.06 28.97
N ARG A 304 18.91 -11.43 28.38
CA ARG A 304 20.26 -11.10 28.89
C ARG A 304 20.48 -11.53 30.35
N LEU A 305 19.95 -12.70 30.70
CA LEU A 305 20.07 -13.34 32.02
C LEU A 305 20.99 -14.55 31.96
N SER A 306 21.49 -14.99 33.12
CA SER A 306 22.05 -16.34 33.23
C SER A 306 20.93 -17.39 33.20
N VAL A 307 21.24 -18.60 32.70
CA VAL A 307 20.27 -19.71 32.70
C VAL A 307 19.74 -19.97 34.12
N ARG A 308 20.61 -19.92 35.14
CA ARG A 308 20.22 -20.08 36.55
C ARG A 308 19.20 -19.02 37.00
N ALA A 309 19.41 -17.77 36.60
CA ALA A 309 18.48 -16.69 36.94
C ALA A 309 17.11 -16.88 36.27
N LEU A 310 17.08 -17.37 35.02
CA LEU A 310 15.82 -17.70 34.35
C LEU A 310 15.11 -18.88 35.03
N THR A 311 15.82 -19.98 35.32
CA THR A 311 15.26 -21.14 36.04
C THR A 311 14.68 -20.72 37.39
N TYR A 312 15.39 -19.87 38.14
CA TYR A 312 14.88 -19.32 39.40
C TYR A 312 13.58 -18.51 39.22
N ARG A 313 13.45 -17.73 38.12
CA ARG A 313 12.21 -17.01 37.82
C ARG A 313 11.08 -17.95 37.45
N LEU A 314 11.33 -19.02 36.68
CA LEU A 314 10.32 -20.05 36.37
C LEU A 314 9.85 -20.79 37.64
N GLU A 315 10.77 -21.17 38.53
CA GLU A 315 10.44 -21.74 39.85
C GLU A 315 9.65 -20.75 40.72
N ARG A 316 9.96 -19.45 40.62
CA ARG A 316 9.21 -18.43 41.34
C ARG A 316 7.79 -18.27 40.80
N ILE A 317 7.60 -18.32 39.49
CA ILE A 317 6.28 -18.35 38.86
C ILE A 317 5.50 -19.55 39.40
N HIS A 318 6.09 -20.75 39.36
CA HIS A 318 5.45 -21.96 39.87
C HIS A 318 5.00 -21.82 41.34
N ARG A 319 5.86 -21.30 42.22
CA ARG A 319 5.49 -21.08 43.64
C ARG A 319 4.37 -20.07 43.86
N LEU A 320 4.23 -19.08 42.98
CA LEU A 320 3.20 -18.04 43.10
C LEU A 320 1.87 -18.49 42.51
N THR A 321 1.90 -19.13 41.34
CA THR A 321 0.69 -19.51 40.58
C THR A 321 0.22 -20.94 40.87
N GLY A 322 1.05 -21.75 41.53
CA GLY A 322 0.82 -23.20 41.68
C GLY A 322 1.01 -24.00 40.38
N SER A 323 1.26 -23.34 39.25
CA SER A 323 1.34 -23.94 37.92
C SER A 323 2.78 -23.92 37.42
N ASP A 324 3.33 -25.08 37.07
CA ASP A 324 4.72 -25.20 36.62
C ASP A 324 4.85 -24.88 35.12
N PRO A 325 5.56 -23.80 34.71
CA PRO A 325 5.78 -23.49 33.30
C PRO A 325 6.59 -24.55 32.54
N THR A 326 7.21 -25.51 33.21
CA THR A 326 7.99 -26.59 32.56
C THR A 326 7.17 -27.87 32.39
N ASP A 327 6.03 -27.99 33.09
CA ASP A 327 5.11 -29.13 33.01
C ASP A 327 4.20 -29.02 31.77
N PRO A 328 4.19 -30.02 30.86
CA PRO A 328 3.28 -30.08 29.72
C PRO A 328 1.80 -29.76 30.01
N GLN A 329 1.25 -30.19 31.14
CA GLN A 329 -0.16 -30.00 31.48
C GLN A 329 -0.46 -28.55 31.87
N HIS A 330 0.41 -27.91 32.64
CA HIS A 330 0.24 -26.53 33.08
C HIS A 330 0.62 -25.51 32.00
N ARG A 331 1.57 -25.88 31.13
CA ARG A 331 2.12 -24.99 30.08
C ARG A 331 1.06 -24.38 29.18
N TYR A 332 0.12 -25.18 28.70
CA TYR A 332 -0.89 -24.68 27.76
C TYR A 332 -1.74 -23.56 28.39
N MET A 333 -2.18 -23.74 29.64
CA MET A 333 -2.92 -22.74 30.38
C MET A 333 -2.09 -21.46 30.59
N LEU A 334 -0.85 -21.60 31.08
CA LEU A 334 0.04 -20.46 31.32
C LEU A 334 0.40 -19.70 30.04
N GLN A 335 0.63 -20.42 28.94
CA GLN A 335 0.92 -19.81 27.65
C GLN A 335 -0.30 -19.07 27.10
N THR A 336 -1.49 -19.66 27.19
CA THR A 336 -2.74 -19.02 26.77
C THR A 336 -3.03 -17.78 27.62
N ALA A 337 -2.88 -17.87 28.94
CA ALA A 337 -3.01 -16.74 29.84
C ALA A 337 -1.97 -15.64 29.54
N ALA A 338 -0.72 -16.01 29.23
CA ALA A 338 0.32 -15.04 28.90
C ALA A 338 0.04 -14.31 27.57
N ILE A 339 -0.54 -15.00 26.57
CA ILE A 339 -1.06 -14.38 25.35
C ILE A 339 -2.25 -13.47 25.67
N GLY A 340 -3.18 -13.95 26.50
CA GLY A 340 -4.34 -13.18 26.99
C GLY A 340 -3.91 -11.89 27.67
N ALA A 341 -2.88 -11.93 28.52
CA ALA A 341 -2.34 -10.76 29.18
C ALA A 341 -1.84 -9.70 28.18
N ARG A 342 -1.14 -10.09 27.11
CA ARG A 342 -0.74 -9.17 26.02
C ARG A 342 -1.96 -8.61 25.29
N LEU A 343 -2.92 -9.45 24.94
CA LEU A 343 -4.15 -9.01 24.27
C LEU A 343 -4.93 -8.00 25.14
N LEU A 344 -4.99 -8.21 26.45
CA LEU A 344 -5.74 -7.35 27.37
C LEU A 344 -4.93 -6.16 27.91
N ASP A 345 -3.65 -6.03 27.51
CA ASP A 345 -2.73 -4.99 28.01
C ASP A 345 -2.53 -5.07 29.54
N TRP A 346 -2.57 -6.28 30.10
CA TRP A 346 -2.32 -6.56 31.52
C TRP A 346 -0.83 -6.80 31.75
N PRO A 347 -0.22 -6.27 32.84
CA PRO A 347 -0.83 -5.64 34.00
C PRO A 347 -0.93 -4.11 33.93
N ALA A 348 -0.70 -3.50 32.75
CA ALA A 348 -0.77 -2.04 32.61
C ALA A 348 -2.21 -1.51 32.70
N LYS A 349 -3.19 -2.31 32.30
CA LYS A 349 -4.62 -2.09 32.50
C LYS A 349 -5.22 -3.12 33.43
N GLU A 350 -6.19 -2.68 34.23
CA GLU A 350 -7.07 -3.57 34.97
C GLU A 350 -7.96 -4.35 33.99
N LEU A 351 -8.30 -5.59 34.34
CA LEU A 351 -8.98 -6.55 33.46
C LEU A 351 -10.45 -6.20 33.21
#